data_AF-A0A9P4WUB7-F1
#
_entry.id   AF-A0A9P4WUB7-F1
#
_cell.length_a   1.000
_cell.length_b   1.000
_cell.length_c   1.000
_cell.angle_alpha   90.00
_cell.angle_beta   90.00
_cell.angle_gamma   90.00
#
_symmetry.space_group_name_H-M   'P 1'
#
loop_
_entity.id
_entity.type
_entity.pdbx_description
1 polymer ?
#
loop_
_entity_poly.entity_id
_entity_poly.type
_entity_poly.pdbx_seq_one_letter_code
_entity_poly.pdbx_strand_id
1 'polypeptide(L)'
;MPSLTELPTELRQQILLLVLPKTNRVESAVPTQFIHLFHINQRLRADMSAVSSIWTPIHYISHPSSLTSCAPRTRGWNCSRICLDLFYTCFLGRIMNRYNNRGAAFSGHPELLLDWDNAVPFLPDDVREIWLDVTPAPVDKREPHHKWRECGPPWFDLFVHGDAAAKRFLGGHVQEVAALVKRLDDRYGGRVSIRLSGRLSEKSAFFVEAVCQDVGRELEFVGTWVSNEDALSAFVSSRLSCRMVRKAGRCGTHTNTFAWLASVAWSRETGNVYTQLEDRGFDWELLESLKIIASFRDGNDECAMLASLRDDSIRTFQHQVAADLGLSTVEMGDGDDRHVVVRR
;
A
#
# COMPACT_ATOMS: atom_id res chain seq x y z
N MET A 1 12.68 -37.21 -9.83
CA MET A 1 12.34 -36.27 -8.76
C MET A 1 11.15 -36.84 -8.00
N PRO A 2 11.18 -36.91 -6.66
CA PRO A 2 10.03 -37.39 -5.90
C PRO A 2 8.83 -36.46 -6.12
N SER A 3 7.65 -37.03 -6.34
CA SER A 3 6.41 -36.27 -6.47
C SER A 3 5.87 -35.88 -5.08
N LEU A 4 5.12 -34.77 -4.97
CA LEU A 4 4.53 -34.33 -3.70
C LEU A 4 3.73 -35.47 -3.02
N THR A 5 3.05 -36.30 -3.81
CA THR A 5 2.24 -37.44 -3.33
C THR A 5 3.03 -38.64 -2.83
N GLU A 6 4.34 -38.71 -3.08
CA GLU A 6 5.25 -39.75 -2.60
C GLU A 6 5.87 -39.41 -1.24
N LEU A 7 5.77 -38.16 -0.79
CA LEU A 7 6.31 -37.74 0.50
C LEU A 7 5.46 -38.26 1.68
N PRO A 8 6.07 -38.46 2.86
CA PRO A 8 5.35 -38.68 4.12
C PRO A 8 4.28 -37.61 4.38
N THR A 9 3.19 -38.00 5.02
CA THR A 9 2.02 -37.15 5.27
C THR A 9 2.40 -35.86 5.99
N GLU A 10 3.27 -35.94 6.98
CA GLU A 10 3.73 -34.81 7.79
C GLU A 10 4.45 -33.77 6.93
N LEU A 11 5.33 -34.23 6.02
CA LEU A 11 6.05 -33.35 5.09
C LEU A 11 5.11 -32.74 4.05
N ARG A 12 4.13 -33.50 3.54
CA ARG A 12 3.12 -32.95 2.62
C ARG A 12 2.32 -31.84 3.29
N GLN A 13 1.85 -32.06 4.52
CA GLN A 13 1.06 -31.07 5.27
C GLN A 13 1.87 -29.80 5.57
N GLN A 14 3.15 -29.93 5.94
CA GLN A 14 4.05 -28.78 6.12
C GLN A 14 4.25 -27.98 4.83
N ILE A 15 4.50 -28.67 3.71
CA ILE A 15 4.64 -28.00 2.40
C ILE A 15 3.35 -27.27 2.03
N LEU A 16 2.19 -27.92 2.20
CA LEU A 16 0.90 -27.31 1.90
C LEU A 16 0.67 -26.06 2.74
N LEU A 17 0.95 -26.09 4.05
CA LEU A 17 0.86 -24.93 4.94
C LEU A 17 1.71 -23.75 4.47
N LEU A 18 2.93 -24.00 3.98
CA LEU A 18 3.83 -22.96 3.50
C LEU A 18 3.33 -22.27 2.23
N VAL A 19 2.51 -22.95 1.43
CA VAL A 19 1.94 -22.41 0.19
C VAL A 19 0.65 -21.62 0.46
N LEU A 20 0.05 -21.77 1.64
CA LEU A 20 -1.17 -21.06 2.00
C LEU A 20 -0.91 -19.58 2.27
N PRO A 21 -1.87 -18.70 1.89
CA PRO A 21 -1.71 -17.29 2.18
C PRO A 21 -1.77 -17.05 3.70
N LYS A 22 -0.95 -16.09 4.16
CA LYS A 22 -0.95 -15.64 5.57
C LYS A 22 -2.23 -14.87 5.94
N THR A 23 -2.93 -14.36 4.94
CA THR A 23 -4.14 -13.54 5.10
C THR A 23 -5.27 -14.09 4.23
N ASN A 24 -6.51 -13.92 4.69
CA ASN A 24 -7.70 -14.31 3.95
C ASN A 24 -8.78 -13.23 4.10
N ARG A 25 -9.52 -12.92 3.03
CA ARG A 25 -10.66 -11.99 3.12
C ARG A 25 -11.93 -12.80 3.39
N VAL A 26 -12.70 -12.41 4.40
CA VAL A 26 -13.93 -13.11 4.82
C VAL A 26 -15.00 -13.09 3.71
N GLU A 27 -14.97 -12.09 2.84
CA GLU A 27 -15.88 -11.95 1.71
C GLU A 27 -15.63 -13.00 0.60
N SER A 28 -14.42 -13.59 0.55
CA SER A 28 -14.03 -14.66 -0.38
C SER A 28 -14.19 -16.02 0.30
N ALA A 29 -15.20 -16.80 -0.11
CA ALA A 29 -15.66 -17.98 0.63
C ALA A 29 -14.63 -19.12 0.82
N VAL A 30 -13.56 -19.16 0.04
CA VAL A 30 -12.42 -20.07 0.19
C VAL A 30 -11.27 -19.40 -0.59
N PRO A 31 -10.00 -19.34 -0.12
CA PRO A 31 -8.91 -18.87 -0.96
C PRO A 31 -8.84 -19.75 -2.21
N THR A 32 -8.76 -19.16 -3.40
CA THR A 32 -8.74 -19.91 -4.67
C THR A 32 -7.66 -21.01 -4.67
N GLN A 33 -6.57 -20.81 -3.93
CA GLN A 33 -5.50 -21.77 -3.71
C GLN A 33 -6.01 -23.08 -3.07
N PHE A 34 -6.93 -23.01 -2.10
CA PHE A 34 -7.55 -24.18 -1.49
C PHE A 34 -8.40 -24.95 -2.50
N ILE A 35 -9.21 -24.25 -3.30
CA ILE A 35 -10.08 -24.89 -4.30
C ILE A 35 -9.24 -25.71 -5.28
N HIS A 36 -8.17 -25.12 -5.82
CA HIS A 36 -7.28 -25.82 -6.75
C HIS A 36 -6.66 -27.08 -6.12
N LEU A 37 -6.21 -27.01 -4.87
CA LEU A 37 -5.59 -28.13 -4.17
C LEU A 37 -6.59 -29.27 -3.84
N PHE A 38 -7.86 -28.95 -3.57
CA PHE A 38 -8.90 -29.94 -3.30
C PHE A 38 -9.29 -30.79 -4.53
N HIS A 39 -9.04 -30.29 -5.74
CA HIS A 39 -9.41 -30.95 -6.99
C HIS A 39 -8.31 -31.85 -7.59
N ILE A 40 -7.08 -31.84 -7.06
CA ILE A 40 -5.94 -32.57 -7.67
C ILE A 40 -5.98 -34.08 -7.36
N ASN A 41 -6.02 -34.48 -6.08
CA ASN A 41 -5.94 -35.89 -5.67
C ASN A 41 -6.57 -36.12 -4.30
N GLN A 42 -7.13 -37.32 -4.07
CA GLN A 42 -7.78 -37.71 -2.81
C GLN A 42 -6.85 -37.65 -1.59
N ARG A 43 -5.56 -37.98 -1.72
CA ARG A 43 -4.57 -37.88 -0.64
C ARG A 43 -4.36 -36.43 -0.21
N LEU A 44 -4.16 -35.52 -1.17
CA LEU A 44 -4.01 -34.09 -0.89
C LEU A 44 -5.29 -33.49 -0.31
N ARG A 45 -6.47 -33.97 -0.69
CA ARG A 45 -7.74 -33.57 -0.08
C ARG A 45 -7.81 -33.91 1.41
N ALA A 46 -7.37 -35.11 1.79
CA ALA A 46 -7.31 -35.53 3.20
C ALA A 46 -6.28 -34.69 3.98
N ASP A 47 -5.09 -34.47 3.39
CA ASP A 47 -4.07 -33.60 3.99
C ASP A 47 -4.58 -32.16 4.17
N MET A 48 -5.28 -31.61 3.17
CA MET A 48 -5.85 -30.26 3.24
C MET A 48 -6.91 -30.11 4.32
N SER A 49 -7.68 -31.17 4.62
CA SER A 49 -8.62 -31.16 5.74
C SER A 49 -7.90 -31.05 7.10
N ALA A 50 -6.74 -31.67 7.24
CA ALA A 50 -5.90 -31.54 8.44
C ALA A 50 -5.19 -30.17 8.47
N VAL A 51 -4.68 -29.71 7.33
CA VAL A 51 -4.08 -28.38 7.20
C VAL A 51 -5.08 -27.27 7.53
N SER A 52 -6.34 -27.39 7.09
CA SER A 52 -7.37 -26.40 7.37
C SER A 52 -7.69 -26.24 8.86
N SER A 53 -7.50 -27.28 9.67
CA SER A 53 -7.76 -27.19 11.11
C SER A 53 -6.63 -26.51 11.90
N ILE A 54 -5.40 -26.52 11.37
CA ILE A 54 -4.21 -25.92 12.00
C ILE A 54 -3.77 -24.60 11.35
N TRP A 55 -4.27 -24.29 10.15
CA TRP A 55 -4.00 -23.03 9.48
C TRP A 55 -4.76 -21.88 10.15
N THR A 56 -4.01 -20.86 10.56
CA THR A 56 -4.47 -19.72 11.35
C THR A 56 -4.16 -18.40 10.62
N PRO A 57 -4.80 -18.16 9.46
CA PRO A 57 -4.60 -16.93 8.71
C PRO A 57 -5.20 -15.75 9.47
N ILE A 58 -4.80 -14.56 9.07
CA ILE A 58 -5.45 -13.34 9.52
C ILE A 58 -6.66 -13.10 8.61
N HIS A 59 -7.84 -13.16 9.20
CA HIS A 59 -9.10 -12.95 8.50
C HIS A 59 -9.44 -11.47 8.44
N TYR A 60 -9.28 -10.87 7.26
CA TYR A 60 -9.70 -9.49 7.00
C TYR A 60 -11.22 -9.42 6.89
N ILE A 61 -11.81 -8.62 7.74
CA ILE A 61 -13.22 -8.25 7.72
C ILE A 61 -13.25 -6.79 7.30
N SER A 62 -13.79 -6.56 6.12
CA SER A 62 -13.77 -5.24 5.50
C SER A 62 -15.05 -4.45 5.74
N HIS A 63 -16.16 -5.15 5.96
CA HIS A 63 -17.45 -4.55 6.22
C HIS A 63 -18.00 -4.98 7.57
N PRO A 64 -18.45 -4.06 8.42
CA PRO A 64 -19.20 -4.38 9.63
C PRO A 64 -20.44 -5.25 9.33
N SER A 65 -21.07 -5.05 8.18
CA SER A 65 -22.23 -5.83 7.73
C SER A 65 -21.92 -7.31 7.44
N SER A 66 -20.65 -7.65 7.18
CA SER A 66 -20.19 -9.04 7.06
C SER A 66 -20.35 -9.81 8.38
N LEU A 67 -20.38 -9.12 9.52
CA LEU A 67 -20.57 -9.72 10.85
C LEU A 67 -22.04 -9.74 11.27
N THR A 68 -22.81 -8.73 10.89
CA THR A 68 -24.23 -8.63 11.28
C THR A 68 -25.17 -9.45 10.40
N SER A 69 -24.73 -9.88 9.22
CA SER A 69 -25.54 -10.72 8.32
C SER A 69 -25.56 -12.20 8.77
N CYS A 70 -26.76 -12.81 8.80
CA CYS A 70 -27.05 -14.14 9.39
C CYS A 70 -26.30 -15.37 8.81
N ALA A 71 -25.38 -15.20 7.87
CA ALA A 71 -24.63 -16.30 7.26
C ALA A 71 -23.14 -15.95 7.16
N PRO A 72 -22.38 -16.02 8.27
CA PRO A 72 -20.92 -15.95 8.18
C PRO A 72 -20.46 -17.09 7.26
N ARG A 73 -19.91 -16.73 6.10
CA ARG A 73 -19.32 -17.67 5.12
C ARG A 73 -18.12 -18.45 5.69
N THR A 74 -17.72 -18.14 6.91
CA THR A 74 -16.59 -18.72 7.65
C THR A 74 -16.94 -19.96 8.48
N ARG A 75 -18.17 -20.50 8.41
CA ARG A 75 -18.56 -21.70 9.17
C ARG A 75 -17.54 -22.84 8.94
N GLY A 76 -16.82 -23.21 10.00
CA GLY A 76 -15.81 -24.27 10.01
C GLY A 76 -14.35 -23.81 9.93
N TRP A 77 -14.08 -22.50 9.89
CA TRP A 77 -12.74 -21.95 9.75
C TRP A 77 -12.23 -21.42 11.10
N ASN A 78 -10.93 -21.53 11.32
CA ASN A 78 -10.28 -21.03 12.53
C ASN A 78 -10.18 -19.49 12.46
N CYS A 79 -11.15 -18.79 13.04
CA CYS A 79 -11.18 -17.33 13.11
C CYS A 79 -10.44 -16.76 14.33
N SER A 80 -9.46 -17.48 14.88
CA SER A 80 -8.67 -17.03 16.04
C SER A 80 -7.91 -15.72 15.82
N ARG A 81 -7.69 -15.30 14.57
CA ARG A 81 -6.97 -14.08 14.21
C ARG A 81 -7.78 -13.30 13.18
N ILE A 82 -8.20 -12.10 13.52
CA ILE A 82 -8.99 -11.24 12.64
C ILE A 82 -8.33 -9.87 12.46
N CYS A 83 -8.59 -9.24 11.32
CA CYS A 83 -8.21 -7.86 11.05
C CYS A 83 -9.46 -7.07 10.65
N LEU A 84 -9.76 -5.98 11.36
CA LEU A 84 -10.87 -5.10 11.08
C LEU A 84 -10.37 -3.91 10.26
N ASP A 85 -10.89 -3.73 9.05
CA ASP A 85 -10.52 -2.60 8.19
C ASP A 85 -11.35 -1.37 8.54
N LEU A 86 -10.79 -0.49 9.37
CA LEU A 86 -11.54 0.59 10.00
C LEU A 86 -12.02 1.65 9.00
N PHE A 87 -11.20 1.96 8.00
CA PHE A 87 -11.49 3.02 7.04
C PHE A 87 -11.87 2.50 5.65
N TYR A 88 -12.30 1.24 5.56
CA TYR A 88 -12.64 0.58 4.29
C TYR A 88 -13.63 1.39 3.44
N THR A 89 -14.69 1.90 4.05
CA THR A 89 -15.79 2.63 3.40
C THR A 89 -15.50 4.13 3.23
N CYS A 90 -14.36 4.62 3.73
CA CYS A 90 -14.06 6.04 3.76
C CYS A 90 -13.82 6.60 2.35
N PHE A 91 -14.65 7.54 1.90
CA PHE A 91 -14.45 8.20 0.61
C PHE A 91 -13.14 9.01 0.57
N LEU A 92 -12.37 8.89 -0.52
CA LEU A 92 -11.06 9.57 -0.68
C LEU A 92 -11.12 11.08 -0.46
N GLY A 93 -12.23 11.74 -0.85
CA GLY A 93 -12.40 13.17 -0.62
C GLY A 93 -12.49 13.59 0.86
N ARG A 94 -12.89 12.67 1.75
CA ARG A 94 -12.90 12.89 3.21
C ARG A 94 -11.50 12.82 3.80
N ILE A 95 -10.69 11.85 3.36
CA ILE A 95 -9.27 11.73 3.76
C ILE A 95 -8.46 12.93 3.27
N MET A 96 -8.63 13.30 1.99
CA MET A 96 -7.89 14.41 1.37
C MET A 96 -8.38 15.79 1.80
N ASN A 97 -9.45 15.86 2.60
CA ASN A 97 -10.03 17.08 3.11
C ASN A 97 -10.20 18.16 2.02
N ARG A 98 -10.81 17.79 0.89
CA ARG A 98 -11.17 18.75 -0.19
C ARG A 98 -12.34 19.65 0.19
N TYR A 99 -12.90 19.51 1.39
CA TYR A 99 -13.91 20.42 1.89
C TYR A 99 -13.21 21.70 2.38
N ASN A 100 -13.46 22.80 1.69
CA ASN A 100 -12.99 24.17 2.00
C ASN A 100 -13.51 24.73 3.35
N ASN A 101 -13.72 23.89 4.36
CA ASN A 101 -14.22 24.30 5.65
C ASN A 101 -13.06 24.87 6.47
N ARG A 102 -12.71 26.13 6.19
CA ARG A 102 -11.79 26.99 6.95
C ARG A 102 -12.17 27.18 8.43
N GLY A 103 -13.16 26.47 8.98
CA GLY A 103 -13.78 26.77 10.26
C GLY A 103 -13.66 25.72 11.38
N ALA A 104 -13.31 24.46 11.11
CA ALA A 104 -13.19 23.44 12.15
C ALA A 104 -11.90 22.64 11.97
N ALA A 105 -11.00 22.73 12.95
CA ALA A 105 -9.65 22.16 12.89
C ALA A 105 -9.62 20.62 12.82
N PHE A 106 -10.73 19.95 13.16
CA PHE A 106 -10.88 18.49 13.15
C PHE A 106 -12.34 18.14 12.85
N SER A 107 -12.68 17.92 11.59
CA SER A 107 -13.96 17.28 11.26
C SER A 107 -13.76 15.77 11.35
N GLY A 108 -13.99 15.21 12.55
CA GLY A 108 -14.09 13.77 12.73
C GLY A 108 -15.26 13.20 11.94
N HIS A 109 -15.14 11.95 11.48
CA HIS A 109 -16.22 11.19 10.84
C HIS A 109 -16.58 10.01 11.74
N PRO A 110 -17.19 10.24 12.92
CA PRO A 110 -17.47 9.19 13.89
C PRO A 110 -18.37 8.10 13.30
N GLU A 111 -19.17 8.43 12.27
CA GLU A 111 -19.98 7.46 11.54
C GLU A 111 -19.18 6.31 10.93
N LEU A 112 -17.89 6.52 10.60
CA LEU A 112 -17.05 5.47 10.01
C LEU A 112 -16.74 4.35 11.01
N LEU A 113 -16.63 4.67 12.29
CA LEU A 113 -16.32 3.69 13.35
C LEU A 113 -17.54 3.27 14.14
N LEU A 114 -18.63 4.04 14.09
CA LEU A 114 -19.90 3.66 14.72
C LEU A 114 -20.44 2.33 14.18
N ASP A 115 -20.28 2.04 12.88
CA ASP A 115 -20.70 0.76 12.31
C ASP A 115 -19.88 -0.40 12.86
N TRP A 116 -18.57 -0.19 13.07
CA TRP A 116 -17.69 -1.16 13.72
C TRP A 116 -18.08 -1.39 15.17
N ASP A 117 -18.38 -0.29 15.87
CA ASP A 117 -18.84 -0.27 17.26
C ASP A 117 -20.13 -1.11 17.45
N ASN A 118 -21.04 -1.04 16.47
CA ASN A 118 -22.26 -1.84 16.40
C ASN A 118 -22.02 -3.29 15.97
N ALA A 119 -20.91 -3.59 15.29
CA ALA A 119 -20.56 -4.94 14.84
C ALA A 119 -19.78 -5.75 15.88
N VAL A 120 -19.16 -5.09 16.88
CA VAL A 120 -18.44 -5.77 17.98
C VAL A 120 -19.26 -6.90 18.64
N PRO A 121 -20.56 -6.73 18.96
CA PRO A 121 -21.41 -7.79 19.51
C PRO A 121 -21.46 -9.09 18.70
N PHE A 122 -21.18 -9.02 17.39
CA PHE A 122 -21.32 -10.12 16.43
C PHE A 122 -19.98 -10.78 16.07
N LEU A 123 -18.87 -10.35 16.67
CA LEU A 123 -17.57 -10.98 16.46
C LEU A 123 -17.55 -12.42 17.03
N PRO A 124 -16.74 -13.34 16.47
CA PRO A 124 -16.63 -14.69 17.02
C PRO A 124 -16.10 -14.71 18.46
N ASP A 125 -16.51 -15.69 19.26
CA ASP A 125 -16.10 -15.83 20.67
C ASP A 125 -14.69 -16.43 20.82
N ASP A 126 -14.21 -17.15 19.82
CA ASP A 126 -12.94 -17.90 19.81
C ASP A 126 -11.75 -17.09 19.27
N VAL A 127 -11.95 -15.78 19.08
CA VAL A 127 -10.89 -14.85 18.68
C VAL A 127 -9.82 -14.79 19.77
N ARG A 128 -8.55 -14.81 19.36
CA ARG A 128 -7.36 -14.65 20.23
C ARG A 128 -6.58 -13.38 19.91
N GLU A 129 -6.63 -12.93 18.67
CA GLU A 129 -5.90 -11.77 18.18
C GLU A 129 -6.78 -10.92 17.25
N ILE A 130 -6.82 -9.61 17.49
CA ILE A 130 -7.52 -8.61 16.67
C ILE A 130 -6.52 -7.56 16.22
N TRP A 131 -6.43 -7.38 14.91
CA TRP A 131 -5.72 -6.27 14.29
C TRP A 131 -6.73 -5.21 13.87
N LEU A 132 -6.44 -3.96 14.18
CA LEU A 132 -7.20 -2.81 13.69
C LEU A 132 -6.38 -2.14 12.58
N ASP A 133 -6.78 -2.33 11.32
CA ASP A 133 -6.14 -1.69 10.18
C ASP A 133 -6.60 -0.22 10.10
N VAL A 134 -5.69 0.67 10.48
CA VAL A 134 -5.91 2.12 10.55
C VAL A 134 -5.41 2.85 9.31
N THR A 135 -5.19 2.14 8.19
CA THR A 135 -4.70 2.75 6.97
C THR A 135 -5.70 3.81 6.45
N PRO A 136 -5.29 5.08 6.29
CA PRO A 136 -6.21 6.17 5.92
C PRO A 136 -6.52 6.17 4.41
N ALA A 137 -7.17 5.12 3.91
CA ALA A 137 -7.51 5.00 2.49
C ALA A 137 -8.74 4.11 2.26
N PRO A 138 -9.57 4.36 1.23
CA PRO A 138 -10.63 3.41 0.87
C PRO A 138 -10.07 2.15 0.22
N VAL A 139 -10.85 1.07 0.25
CA VAL A 139 -10.46 -0.22 -0.35
C VAL A 139 -10.14 -0.14 -1.84
N ASP A 140 -10.92 0.61 -2.63
CA ASP A 140 -10.75 0.71 -4.09
C ASP A 140 -9.41 1.37 -4.44
N LYS A 141 -8.83 2.04 -3.43
CA LYS A 141 -7.53 2.66 -3.48
C LYS A 141 -6.41 1.79 -2.89
N ARG A 142 -6.76 0.77 -2.11
CA ARG A 142 -5.88 -0.29 -1.61
C ARG A 142 -5.79 -1.49 -2.55
N GLU A 143 -6.64 -1.58 -3.58
CA GLU A 143 -6.73 -2.77 -4.42
C GLU A 143 -5.44 -3.08 -5.20
N PRO A 144 -5.06 -4.37 -5.28
CA PRO A 144 -3.79 -4.79 -5.84
C PRO A 144 -3.82 -4.72 -7.37
N HIS A 145 -2.85 -4.00 -7.94
CA HIS A 145 -2.37 -4.38 -9.26
C HIS A 145 -1.72 -5.77 -9.13
N HIS A 146 -2.05 -6.70 -10.03
CA HIS A 146 -1.66 -8.12 -10.00
C HIS A 146 -0.14 -8.42 -9.86
N LYS A 147 0.72 -7.40 -9.89
CA LYS A 147 2.17 -7.52 -9.72
C LYS A 147 2.70 -7.06 -8.35
N TRP A 148 1.87 -6.49 -7.48
CA TRP A 148 2.34 -5.67 -6.35
C TRP A 148 1.72 -6.16 -5.03
N ARG A 149 2.17 -7.33 -4.56
CA ARG A 149 1.58 -8.04 -3.41
C ARG A 149 2.05 -7.56 -2.04
N GLU A 150 3.01 -6.64 -1.97
CA GLU A 150 3.62 -6.23 -0.69
C GLU A 150 3.64 -4.70 -0.50
N CYS A 151 3.42 -3.95 -1.59
CA CYS A 151 3.31 -2.49 -1.58
C CYS A 151 1.99 -2.08 -2.22
N GLY A 152 1.17 -1.26 -1.53
CA GLY A 152 0.02 -0.61 -2.17
C GLY A 152 0.45 0.17 -3.43
N PRO A 153 -0.48 0.61 -4.28
CA PRO A 153 -0.07 1.31 -5.50
C PRO A 153 0.79 2.55 -5.16
N PRO A 154 1.85 2.93 -5.90
CA PRO A 154 2.79 3.99 -5.47
C PRO A 154 2.13 5.35 -5.18
N TRP A 155 1.03 5.64 -5.86
CA TRP A 155 0.28 6.86 -5.57
C TRP A 155 -0.33 6.85 -4.16
N PHE A 156 -0.57 5.68 -3.57
CA PHE A 156 -1.08 5.46 -2.22
C PHE A 156 -0.15 6.00 -1.14
N ASP A 157 1.16 5.77 -1.28
CA ASP A 157 2.15 6.24 -0.31
C ASP A 157 2.19 7.79 -0.30
N LEU A 158 1.77 8.46 -1.37
CA LEU A 158 1.54 9.92 -1.40
C LEU A 158 0.34 10.37 -0.58
N PHE A 159 -0.73 9.58 -0.59
CA PHE A 159 -1.90 9.85 0.23
C PHE A 159 -1.58 9.63 1.70
N VAL A 160 -0.79 8.59 2.01
CA VAL A 160 -0.29 8.31 3.35
C VAL A 160 0.68 9.40 3.84
N HIS A 161 1.49 10.01 2.96
CA HIS A 161 2.43 11.09 3.28
C HIS A 161 1.88 12.51 3.15
N GLY A 162 0.60 12.68 2.79
CA GLY A 162 -0.05 13.98 2.78
C GLY A 162 -0.17 14.55 4.20
N ASP A 163 0.91 15.08 4.75
CA ASP A 163 1.14 15.35 6.18
C ASP A 163 -0.04 16.09 6.83
N ALA A 164 -0.51 17.17 6.20
CA ALA A 164 -1.64 17.94 6.73
C ALA A 164 -2.99 17.21 6.65
N ALA A 165 -3.22 16.41 5.59
CA ALA A 165 -4.49 15.71 5.38
C ALA A 165 -4.57 14.45 6.25
N ALA A 166 -3.53 13.62 6.22
CA ALA A 166 -3.40 12.44 7.06
C ALA A 166 -3.41 12.81 8.54
N LYS A 167 -2.68 13.86 8.96
CA LYS A 167 -2.68 14.32 10.35
C LYS A 167 -4.04 14.79 10.83
N ARG A 168 -4.79 15.55 10.01
CA ARG A 168 -6.15 15.98 10.35
C ARG A 168 -7.11 14.81 10.40
N PHE A 169 -7.04 13.92 9.41
CA PHE A 169 -7.91 12.75 9.33
C PHE A 169 -7.68 11.82 10.52
N LEU A 170 -6.44 11.35 10.72
CA LEU A 170 -6.10 10.46 11.84
C LEU A 170 -6.29 11.14 13.19
N GLY A 171 -5.88 12.41 13.33
CA GLY A 171 -6.10 13.18 14.56
C GLY A 171 -7.58 13.34 14.92
N GLY A 172 -8.46 13.43 13.93
CA GLY A 172 -9.91 13.49 14.13
C GLY A 172 -10.59 12.16 14.43
N HIS A 173 -9.85 11.03 14.48
CA HIS A 173 -10.39 9.70 14.78
C HIS A 173 -9.70 9.00 15.96
N VAL A 174 -8.81 9.69 16.69
CA VAL A 174 -8.08 9.10 17.83
C VAL A 174 -9.04 8.54 18.88
N GLN A 175 -10.02 9.36 19.28
CA GLN A 175 -10.96 9.02 20.34
C GLN A 175 -11.86 7.86 19.95
N GLU A 176 -12.32 7.82 18.70
CA GLU A 176 -13.19 6.79 18.18
C GLU A 176 -12.47 5.44 18.05
N VAL A 177 -11.21 5.44 17.59
CA VAL A 177 -10.39 4.22 17.55
C VAL A 177 -10.10 3.73 18.97
N ALA A 178 -9.75 4.63 19.90
CA ALA A 178 -9.54 4.27 21.30
C ALA A 178 -10.81 3.70 21.96
N ALA A 179 -11.98 4.28 21.68
CA ALA A 179 -13.26 3.78 22.17
C ALA A 179 -13.57 2.37 21.63
N LEU A 180 -13.28 2.12 20.35
CA LEU A 180 -13.43 0.79 19.74
C LEU A 180 -12.51 -0.24 20.41
N VAL A 181 -11.25 0.12 20.68
CA VAL A 181 -10.31 -0.76 21.42
C VAL A 181 -10.87 -1.11 22.80
N LYS A 182 -11.33 -0.12 23.57
CA LYS A 182 -11.93 -0.36 24.89
C LYS A 182 -13.13 -1.29 24.82
N ARG A 183 -14.02 -1.09 23.84
CA ARG A 183 -15.19 -1.97 23.67
C ARG A 183 -14.81 -3.40 23.32
N LEU A 184 -13.77 -3.59 22.51
CA LEU A 184 -13.23 -4.92 22.23
C LEU A 184 -12.63 -5.55 23.50
N ASP A 185 -11.87 -4.79 24.28
CA ASP A 185 -11.33 -5.26 25.56
C ASP A 185 -12.45 -5.67 26.52
N ASP A 186 -13.52 -4.87 26.63
CA ASP A 186 -14.70 -5.15 27.44
C ASP A 186 -15.43 -6.42 26.97
N ARG A 187 -15.63 -6.59 25.66
CA ARG A 187 -16.27 -7.80 25.08
C ARG A 187 -15.52 -9.07 25.45
N TYR A 188 -14.20 -9.04 25.34
CA TYR A 188 -13.37 -10.24 25.51
C TYR A 188 -12.82 -10.40 26.93
N GLY A 189 -13.06 -9.44 27.82
CA GLY A 189 -12.52 -9.41 29.18
C GLY A 189 -11.00 -9.35 29.21
N GLY A 190 -10.39 -8.61 28.28
CA GLY A 190 -8.92 -8.46 28.15
C GLY A 190 -8.16 -9.73 27.75
N ARG A 191 -8.85 -10.80 27.33
CA ARG A 191 -8.21 -12.09 26.93
C ARG A 191 -7.64 -12.09 25.52
N VAL A 192 -8.00 -11.08 24.72
CA VAL A 192 -7.64 -10.98 23.30
C VAL A 192 -6.51 -9.97 23.13
N SER A 193 -5.51 -10.33 22.33
CA SER A 193 -4.46 -9.40 21.95
C SER A 193 -4.99 -8.44 20.88
N ILE A 194 -5.09 -7.15 21.21
CA ILE A 194 -5.49 -6.09 20.28
C ILE A 194 -4.25 -5.32 19.85
N ARG A 195 -4.06 -5.20 18.53
CA ARG A 195 -2.92 -4.51 17.90
C ARG A 195 -3.41 -3.52 16.85
N LEU A 196 -2.65 -2.46 16.64
CA LEU A 196 -2.85 -1.57 15.50
C LEU A 196 -2.05 -2.11 14.30
N SER A 197 -2.59 -1.97 13.08
CA SER A 197 -1.96 -2.45 11.86
C SER A 197 -2.29 -1.51 10.69
N GLY A 198 -1.93 -1.92 9.47
CA GLY A 198 -2.12 -1.13 8.26
C GLY A 198 -0.82 -0.47 7.79
N ARG A 199 -0.95 0.55 6.93
CA ARG A 199 0.14 1.36 6.40
C ARG A 199 -0.01 2.80 6.89
N LEU A 200 0.98 3.28 7.62
CA LEU A 200 1.02 4.65 8.13
C LEU A 200 2.34 5.31 7.75
N SER A 201 2.32 6.62 7.54
CA SER A 201 3.56 7.39 7.44
C SER A 201 4.24 7.39 8.81
N GLU A 202 5.57 7.35 8.85
CA GLU A 202 6.35 7.56 10.09
C GLU A 202 5.93 8.85 10.82
N LYS A 203 5.57 9.90 10.06
CA LYS A 203 5.08 11.17 10.62
C LYS A 203 3.73 11.04 11.34
N SER A 204 2.99 9.97 11.07
CA SER A 204 1.73 9.65 11.72
C SER A 204 1.90 8.81 13.00
N ALA A 205 3.13 8.63 13.49
CA ALA A 205 3.40 7.97 14.78
C ALA A 205 2.61 8.60 15.94
N PHE A 206 2.38 9.92 15.90
CA PHE A 206 1.55 10.64 16.88
C PHE A 206 0.16 10.03 17.06
N PHE A 207 -0.43 9.44 16.01
CA PHE A 207 -1.75 8.84 16.07
C PHE A 207 -1.74 7.57 16.94
N VAL A 208 -0.74 6.70 16.73
CA VAL A 208 -0.56 5.48 17.54
C VAL A 208 -0.33 5.85 19.01
N GLU A 209 0.54 6.83 19.25
CA GLU A 209 0.81 7.34 20.61
C GLU A 209 -0.45 7.89 21.28
N ALA A 210 -1.23 8.70 20.57
CA ALA A 210 -2.45 9.30 21.09
C ALA A 210 -3.52 8.25 21.39
N VAL A 211 -3.68 7.23 20.53
CA VAL A 211 -4.60 6.11 20.80
C VAL A 211 -4.15 5.33 22.04
N CYS A 212 -2.85 5.03 22.19
CA CYS A 212 -2.33 4.38 23.39
C CYS A 212 -2.63 5.17 24.67
N GLN A 213 -2.44 6.50 24.63
CA GLN A 213 -2.76 7.39 25.74
C GLN A 213 -4.25 7.35 26.10
N ASP A 214 -5.14 7.45 25.11
CA ASP A 214 -6.60 7.44 25.33
C ASP A 214 -7.10 6.07 25.81
N VAL A 215 -6.52 4.97 25.33
CA VAL A 215 -6.84 3.62 25.81
C VAL A 215 -6.33 3.40 27.24
N GLY A 216 -5.19 4.03 27.60
CA GLY A 216 -4.55 3.86 28.91
C GLY A 216 -3.60 2.66 28.98
N ARG A 217 -3.18 2.12 27.84
CA ARG A 217 -2.16 1.05 27.74
C ARG A 217 -1.43 1.13 26.40
N GLU A 218 -0.25 0.51 26.36
CA GLU A 218 0.51 0.39 25.12
C GLU A 218 -0.17 -0.60 24.15
N LEU A 219 -0.30 -0.18 22.89
CA LEU A 219 -0.71 -1.00 21.76
C LEU A 219 0.47 -1.16 20.82
N GLU A 220 0.73 -2.40 20.41
CA GLU A 220 1.73 -2.69 19.40
C GLU A 220 1.20 -2.32 18.01
N PHE A 221 2.00 -1.59 17.24
CA PHE A 221 1.77 -1.39 15.81
C PHE A 221 2.53 -2.45 15.00
N VAL A 222 1.80 -3.41 14.42
CA VAL A 222 2.36 -4.51 13.61
C VAL A 222 2.22 -4.28 12.10
N GLY A 223 1.87 -3.04 11.73
CA GLY A 223 1.73 -2.61 10.33
C GLY A 223 3.07 -2.19 9.70
N THR A 224 2.96 -1.51 8.56
CA THR A 224 4.11 -0.95 7.84
C THR A 224 4.19 0.54 8.08
N TRP A 225 5.35 1.00 8.56
CA TRP A 225 5.72 2.41 8.52
C TRP A 225 6.27 2.75 7.15
N VAL A 226 5.74 3.80 6.54
CA VAL A 226 6.19 4.34 5.26
C VAL A 226 7.08 5.54 5.56
N SER A 227 8.34 5.46 5.12
CA SER A 227 9.29 6.55 5.28
C SER A 227 9.05 7.63 4.22
N ASN A 228 9.55 8.85 4.45
CA ASN A 228 9.45 9.92 3.45
C ASN A 228 10.18 9.56 2.14
N GLU A 229 11.22 8.72 2.22
CA GLU A 229 12.00 8.27 1.08
C GLU A 229 11.19 7.32 0.21
N ASP A 230 10.49 6.37 0.83
CA ASP A 230 9.57 5.45 0.13
C ASP A 230 8.46 6.21 -0.60
N ALA A 231 7.89 7.24 0.03
CA ALA A 231 6.83 8.05 -0.54
C ALA A 231 7.28 8.94 -1.69
N LEU A 232 8.48 9.55 -1.61
CA LEU A 232 9.06 10.35 -2.69
C LEU A 232 9.39 9.47 -3.90
N SER A 233 9.99 8.30 -3.68
CA SER A 233 10.25 7.33 -4.74
C SER A 233 8.95 6.87 -5.43
N ALA A 234 7.89 6.67 -4.63
CA ALA A 234 6.57 6.34 -5.13
C ALA A 234 5.87 7.52 -5.87
N PHE A 235 6.17 8.77 -5.50
CA PHE A 235 5.68 10.00 -6.17
C PHE A 235 6.20 10.09 -7.59
N VAL A 236 7.52 10.02 -7.71
CA VAL A 236 8.23 10.11 -8.98
C VAL A 236 7.79 8.92 -9.83
N SER A 237 7.81 7.70 -9.30
CA SER A 237 7.35 6.49 -10.02
C SER A 237 5.89 6.58 -10.53
N SER A 238 4.93 7.03 -9.71
CA SER A 238 3.52 7.10 -10.11
C SER A 238 3.22 8.21 -11.12
N ARG A 239 3.78 9.41 -10.92
CA ARG A 239 3.55 10.56 -11.82
C ARG A 239 4.14 10.31 -13.20
N LEU A 240 5.36 9.76 -13.24
CA LEU A 240 6.05 9.43 -14.48
C LEU A 240 5.34 8.30 -15.24
N SER A 241 4.92 7.25 -14.53
CA SER A 241 4.18 6.13 -15.13
C SER A 241 2.80 6.54 -15.65
N CYS A 242 2.03 7.32 -14.87
CA CYS A 242 0.67 7.70 -15.25
C CYS A 242 0.63 8.64 -16.46
N ARG A 243 1.55 9.61 -16.54
CA ARG A 243 1.58 10.58 -17.64
C ARG A 243 2.14 9.98 -18.94
N MET A 244 3.12 9.07 -18.87
CA MET A 244 3.64 8.40 -20.06
C MET A 244 2.65 7.36 -20.63
N VAL A 245 1.94 6.61 -19.77
CA VAL A 245 0.89 5.68 -20.21
C VAL A 245 -0.32 6.40 -20.84
N ARG A 246 -0.74 7.55 -20.30
CA ARG A 246 -1.85 8.34 -20.87
C ARG A 246 -1.54 8.92 -22.25
N LYS A 247 -0.28 9.21 -22.57
CA LYS A 247 0.12 9.72 -23.89
C LYS A 247 0.19 8.58 -24.93
N ALA A 248 0.61 7.38 -24.52
CA ALA A 248 0.61 6.19 -25.37
C ALA A 248 -0.79 5.72 -25.79
N GLY A 249 -1.81 5.87 -24.92
CA GLY A 249 -3.18 5.47 -25.22
C GLY A 249 -3.89 6.28 -26.33
N ARG A 250 -3.33 7.42 -26.78
CA ARG A 250 -3.88 8.22 -27.89
C ARG A 250 -3.24 7.94 -29.25
N CYS A 251 -2.07 7.30 -29.28
CA CYS A 251 -1.36 6.92 -30.50
C CYS A 251 -1.13 5.41 -30.45
N GLY A 252 -2.07 4.65 -31.02
CA GLY A 252 -2.27 3.21 -30.82
C GLY A 252 -1.17 2.23 -31.25
N THR A 253 0.12 2.50 -30.99
CA THR A 253 1.23 1.59 -31.35
C THR A 253 2.35 1.43 -30.32
N HIS A 254 2.35 2.12 -29.17
CA HIS A 254 3.40 1.95 -28.16
C HIS A 254 2.86 1.75 -26.74
N THR A 255 2.15 0.64 -26.52
CA THR A 255 1.84 0.18 -25.17
C THR A 255 3.12 -0.20 -24.42
N ASN A 256 3.40 0.50 -23.32
CA ASN A 256 4.26 0.05 -22.20
C ASN A 256 5.80 0.14 -22.29
N THR A 257 6.41 0.87 -23.23
CA THR A 257 7.89 0.95 -23.33
C THR A 257 8.58 1.38 -22.02
N PHE A 258 7.98 2.27 -21.24
CA PHE A 258 8.56 2.81 -20.00
C PHE A 258 7.90 2.33 -18.70
N ALA A 259 7.14 1.22 -18.74
CA ALA A 259 6.45 0.71 -17.56
C ALA A 259 7.41 0.30 -16.43
N TRP A 260 8.66 -0.03 -16.78
CA TRP A 260 9.70 -0.41 -15.83
C TRP A 260 10.19 0.77 -14.98
N LEU A 261 9.97 2.02 -15.39
CA LEU A 261 10.30 3.20 -14.57
C LEU A 261 9.53 3.23 -13.25
N ALA A 262 8.39 2.52 -13.15
CA ALA A 262 7.64 2.33 -11.91
C ALA A 262 8.40 1.48 -10.87
N SER A 263 9.44 0.76 -11.29
CA SER A 263 10.29 -0.08 -10.44
C SER A 263 11.67 0.51 -10.16
N VAL A 264 11.92 1.74 -10.60
CA VAL A 264 13.17 2.45 -10.31
C VAL A 264 13.12 2.99 -8.89
N ALA A 265 14.17 2.72 -8.12
CA ALA A 265 14.37 3.34 -6.82
C ALA A 265 14.95 4.74 -7.03
N TRP A 266 14.09 5.75 -7.09
CA TRP A 266 14.51 7.13 -7.26
C TRP A 266 15.17 7.65 -5.98
N SER A 267 16.29 8.36 -6.14
CA SER A 267 16.98 9.02 -5.03
C SER A 267 16.15 10.17 -4.47
N ARG A 268 16.45 10.54 -3.22
CA ARG A 268 15.82 11.66 -2.53
C ARG A 268 16.09 12.98 -3.27
N GLU A 269 17.29 13.11 -3.82
CA GLU A 269 17.73 14.23 -4.64
C GLU A 269 16.83 14.38 -5.88
N THR A 270 16.59 13.29 -6.62
CA THR A 270 15.66 13.30 -7.76
C THR A 270 14.25 13.71 -7.35
N GLY A 271 13.72 13.14 -6.26
CA GLY A 271 12.38 13.46 -5.76
C GLY A 271 12.21 14.93 -5.36
N ASN A 272 13.20 15.50 -4.67
CA ASN A 272 13.17 16.90 -4.25
C ASN A 272 13.21 17.85 -5.45
N VAL A 273 14.13 17.62 -6.40
CA VAL A 273 14.28 18.48 -7.58
C VAL A 273 13.04 18.38 -8.48
N TYR A 274 12.48 17.18 -8.66
CA TYR A 274 11.25 16.98 -9.40
C TYR A 274 10.09 17.79 -8.80
N THR A 275 9.89 17.71 -7.48
CA THR A 275 8.80 18.43 -6.80
C THR A 275 8.96 19.94 -6.95
N GLN A 276 10.18 20.46 -6.76
CA GLN A 276 10.48 21.88 -6.91
C GLN A 276 10.19 22.41 -8.33
N LEU A 277 10.53 21.62 -9.34
CA LEU A 277 10.31 21.97 -10.75
C LEU A 277 8.84 21.83 -11.17
N GLU A 278 8.13 20.83 -10.64
CA GLU A 278 6.69 20.66 -10.85
C GLU A 278 5.90 21.84 -10.27
N ASP A 279 6.24 22.29 -9.06
CA ASP A 279 5.63 23.46 -8.42
C ASP A 279 5.85 24.76 -9.21
N ARG A 280 6.91 24.80 -10.02
CA ARG A 280 7.24 25.91 -10.93
C ARG A 280 6.63 25.77 -12.32
N GLY A 281 5.93 24.67 -12.61
CA GLY A 281 5.23 24.44 -13.87
C GLY A 281 6.07 23.85 -15.01
N PHE A 282 7.25 23.28 -14.72
CA PHE A 282 8.13 22.64 -15.73
C PHE A 282 7.73 21.19 -16.07
N ASP A 283 6.46 20.86 -15.87
CA ASP A 283 5.88 19.53 -16.03
C ASP A 283 6.24 18.83 -17.36
N TRP A 284 6.32 19.59 -18.44
CA TRP A 284 6.50 19.04 -19.78
C TRP A 284 7.98 18.75 -20.07
N GLU A 285 8.85 19.67 -19.66
CA GLU A 285 10.31 19.59 -19.78
C GLU A 285 10.88 18.44 -18.95
N LEU A 286 10.32 18.22 -17.75
CA LEU A 286 10.66 17.07 -16.90
C LEU A 286 10.34 15.74 -17.57
N LEU A 287 9.13 15.63 -18.14
CA LEU A 287 8.69 14.41 -18.82
C LEU A 287 9.48 14.15 -20.10
N GLU A 288 9.81 15.19 -20.85
CA GLU A 288 10.58 15.03 -22.09
C GLU A 288 12.03 14.65 -21.80
N SER A 289 12.65 15.29 -20.81
CA SER A 289 13.98 14.92 -20.32
C SER A 289 14.01 13.45 -19.90
N LEU A 290 13.06 13.01 -19.08
CA LEU A 290 12.98 11.62 -18.64
C LEU A 290 12.83 10.64 -19.80
N LYS A 291 11.96 10.93 -20.79
CA LYS A 291 11.79 10.04 -21.94
C LYS A 291 13.07 9.89 -22.73
N ILE A 292 13.82 10.96 -22.94
CA ILE A 292 15.08 10.90 -23.69
C ILE A 292 16.07 10.01 -22.93
N ILE A 293 16.22 10.22 -21.62
CA ILE A 293 17.11 9.41 -20.77
C ILE A 293 16.67 7.93 -20.74
N ALA A 294 15.37 7.68 -20.56
CA ALA A 294 14.84 6.32 -20.52
C ALA A 294 14.97 5.61 -21.87
N SER A 295 14.72 6.31 -22.98
CA SER A 295 14.92 5.77 -24.34
C SER A 295 16.39 5.46 -24.60
N PHE A 296 17.30 6.29 -24.12
CA PHE A 296 18.74 6.08 -24.26
C PHE A 296 19.24 4.83 -23.51
N ARG A 297 18.70 4.58 -22.30
CA ARG A 297 19.01 3.38 -21.53
C ARG A 297 18.65 2.10 -22.29
N ASP A 298 17.47 2.08 -22.92
CA ASP A 298 16.95 0.91 -23.64
C ASP A 298 17.44 0.84 -25.11
N GLY A 299 18.04 1.92 -25.63
CA GLY A 299 18.52 2.02 -27.01
C GLY A 299 19.84 1.29 -27.27
N ASN A 300 20.52 1.62 -28.37
CA ASN A 300 21.90 1.19 -28.65
C ASN A 300 22.86 2.38 -28.87
N ASP A 301 22.38 3.60 -28.65
CA ASP A 301 23.16 4.81 -28.90
C ASP A 301 24.30 4.95 -27.89
N GLU A 302 25.40 5.59 -28.30
CA GLU A 302 26.59 5.82 -27.45
C GLU A 302 26.38 7.00 -26.47
N CYS A 303 25.59 8.00 -26.87
CA CYS A 303 25.21 9.13 -26.03
C CYS A 303 23.83 9.69 -26.38
N ALA A 304 23.20 10.36 -25.42
CA ALA A 304 22.00 11.16 -25.65
C ALA A 304 22.23 12.60 -25.20
N MET A 305 21.95 13.55 -26.08
CA MET A 305 22.01 14.98 -25.78
C MET A 305 20.62 15.44 -25.32
N LEU A 306 20.57 16.03 -24.12
CA LEU A 306 19.37 16.65 -23.61
C LEU A 306 19.34 18.12 -24.05
N ALA A 307 18.14 18.68 -24.18
CA ALA A 307 17.97 20.06 -24.60
C ALA A 307 18.72 21.01 -23.65
N SER A 308 19.41 22.01 -24.22
CA SER A 308 19.97 23.11 -23.43
C SER A 308 18.82 23.88 -22.78
N LEU A 309 18.79 23.88 -21.46
CA LEU A 309 17.79 24.59 -20.69
C LEU A 309 18.49 25.57 -19.76
N ARG A 310 18.00 26.81 -19.80
CA ARG A 310 18.52 27.93 -19.00
C ARG A 310 18.38 27.74 -17.49
N ASP A 311 17.52 26.81 -17.05
CA ASP A 311 17.31 26.53 -15.63
C ASP A 311 18.24 25.40 -15.16
N ASP A 312 19.19 25.77 -14.31
CA ASP A 312 20.15 24.87 -13.64
C ASP A 312 19.45 23.74 -12.87
N SER A 313 18.23 24.00 -12.37
CA SER A 313 17.44 23.00 -11.65
C SER A 313 17.04 21.86 -12.59
N ILE A 314 16.74 22.15 -13.86
CA ILE A 314 16.38 21.12 -14.84
C ILE A 314 17.60 20.28 -15.21
N ARG A 315 18.78 20.89 -15.38
CA ARG A 315 20.02 20.12 -15.60
C ARG A 315 20.35 19.25 -14.39
N THR A 316 20.15 19.78 -13.18
CA THR A 316 20.26 19.01 -11.93
C THR A 316 19.31 17.80 -11.95
N PHE A 317 18.06 17.98 -12.34
CA PHE A 317 17.10 16.87 -12.50
C PHE A 317 17.60 15.82 -13.49
N GLN A 318 18.10 16.25 -14.66
CA GLN A 318 18.63 15.36 -15.70
C GLN A 318 19.81 14.51 -15.18
N HIS A 319 20.74 15.12 -14.45
CA HIS A 319 21.86 14.43 -13.81
C HIS A 319 21.38 13.37 -12.81
N GLN A 320 20.45 13.73 -11.93
CA GLN A 320 19.96 12.83 -10.88
C GLN A 320 19.15 11.67 -11.45
N VAL A 321 18.30 11.94 -12.44
CA VAL A 321 17.56 10.89 -13.17
C VAL A 321 18.51 9.94 -13.88
N ALA A 322 19.53 10.45 -14.57
CA ALA A 322 20.51 9.58 -15.22
C ALA A 322 21.25 8.70 -14.20
N ALA A 323 21.67 9.27 -13.07
CA ALA A 323 22.34 8.53 -12.00
C ALA A 323 21.45 7.42 -11.40
N ASP A 324 20.18 7.71 -11.10
CA ASP A 324 19.21 6.72 -10.60
C ASP A 324 18.95 5.58 -11.60
N LEU A 325 19.13 5.88 -12.90
CA LEU A 325 19.02 4.91 -13.98
C LEU A 325 20.33 4.16 -14.26
N GLY A 326 21.40 4.42 -13.49
CA GLY A 326 22.71 3.79 -13.63
C GLY A 326 23.54 4.33 -14.79
N LEU A 327 23.25 5.55 -15.25
CA LEU A 327 23.92 6.20 -16.37
C LEU A 327 24.87 7.29 -15.87
N SER A 328 25.87 7.62 -16.69
CA SER A 328 26.80 8.72 -16.42
C SER A 328 26.43 9.96 -17.22
N THR A 329 26.85 11.13 -16.76
CA THR A 329 26.49 12.41 -17.38
C THR A 329 27.65 13.38 -17.39
N VAL A 330 27.74 14.21 -18.42
CA VAL A 330 28.71 15.30 -18.56
C VAL A 330 27.98 16.56 -19.01
N GLU A 331 28.26 17.70 -18.40
CA GLU A 331 27.81 18.99 -18.93
C GLU A 331 28.74 19.43 -20.07
N MET A 332 28.16 19.87 -21.18
CA MET A 332 28.88 20.43 -22.32
C MET A 332 28.30 21.79 -22.70
N GLY A 333 29.14 22.66 -23.27
CA GLY A 333 28.76 24.03 -23.66
C GLY A 333 29.05 25.08 -22.58
N ASP A 334 28.90 26.35 -22.94
CA ASP A 334 29.16 27.51 -22.09
C ASP A 334 27.93 28.42 -22.01
N GLY A 335 27.73 29.06 -20.86
CA GLY A 335 26.63 30.00 -20.64
C GLY A 335 25.24 29.40 -20.88
N ASP A 336 24.47 30.04 -21.77
CA ASP A 336 23.10 29.64 -22.14
C ASP A 336 23.04 28.36 -23.00
N ASP A 337 24.17 27.90 -23.54
CA ASP A 337 24.26 26.70 -24.38
C ASP A 337 24.67 25.44 -23.58
N ARG A 338 24.71 25.55 -22.25
CA ARG A 338 25.01 24.43 -21.35
C ARG A 338 23.91 23.38 -21.39
N HIS A 339 24.29 22.16 -21.74
CA HIS A 339 23.39 21.02 -21.83
C HIS A 339 24.02 19.77 -21.21
N VAL A 340 23.15 18.83 -20.82
CA VAL A 340 23.55 17.55 -20.23
C VAL A 340 23.66 16.50 -21.33
N VAL A 341 24.82 15.84 -21.38
CA VAL A 341 25.05 14.68 -22.24
C VAL A 341 25.07 13.43 -21.39
N VAL A 342 24.18 12.49 -21.69
CA VAL A 342 24.06 11.21 -20.99
C VAL A 342 24.85 10.13 -21.72
N ARG A 343 25.54 9.28 -20.96
CA ARG A 343 26.42 8.19 -21.40
C ARG A 343 26.14 6.93 -20.58
N ARG A 344 26.52 5.78 -21.11
CA ARG A 344 26.40 4.49 -20.42
C ARG A 344 27.46 4.31 -19.34
#